data_AF-A0A7R9A808-F1
#
_entry.id   AF-A0A7R9A808-F1
#
_cell.length_a   1.000
_cell.length_b   1.000
_cell.length_c   1.000
_cell.angle_alpha   90.00
_cell.angle_beta   90.00
_cell.angle_gamma   90.00
#
_symmetry.space_group_name_H-M   'P 1'
#
loop_
_entity.id
_entity.type
_entity.pdbx_description
1 polymer ?
#
loop_
_entity_poly.entity_id
_entity_poly.type
_entity_poly.pdbx_seq_one_letter_code
_entity_poly.pdbx_strand_id
1 'polypeptide(L)'
;NRVIPTDLRRDALGLQKDALWDDAAPAHAAILGGETEPGGTSHIDDEYRWAGVRDPKIMITTSKDPSSRLKMFAKVHGFLGNPDGLIICHLPYGPTAYFSMTDVIMRHDVPNIGTMSEQYPHLIFHNFKTPLGGRVKNILKYLFPVPKEDSHRVMTFANHDDFVAFRHHTFKKNSEAPKGIELVEVGPRFQLRLYEIKLGTLDQGDAADTEWAFRPYMNTTKKRRFISDEDGWKIAS
;
A
#
# COMPACT_ATOMS: atom_id res chain seq x y z
N ASN A 1 -1.05 -14.47 9.97
CA ASN A 1 -2.50 -14.12 10.02
C ASN A 1 -3.05 -13.72 11.41
N ARG A 2 -2.27 -13.04 12.27
CA ARG A 2 -2.78 -12.52 13.56
C ARG A 2 -3.47 -11.17 13.36
N VAL A 3 -4.36 -10.80 14.28
CA VAL A 3 -4.99 -9.47 14.34
C VAL A 3 -3.90 -8.42 14.52
N ILE A 4 -4.00 -7.31 13.78
CA ILE A 4 -3.07 -6.18 13.93
C ILE A 4 -3.09 -5.72 15.40
N PRO A 5 -1.93 -5.53 16.06
CA PRO A 5 -1.83 -5.04 17.43
C PRO A 5 -2.68 -3.79 17.69
N THR A 6 -3.20 -3.64 18.91
CA THR A 6 -4.04 -2.50 19.30
C THR A 6 -3.32 -1.16 19.22
N ASP A 7 -1.99 -1.15 19.33
CA ASP A 7 -1.17 0.06 19.26
C ASP A 7 -1.27 0.72 17.89
N LEU A 8 -1.33 -0.08 16.82
CA LEU A 8 -1.57 0.39 15.46
C LEU A 8 -2.95 1.01 15.26
N ARG A 9 -3.94 0.68 16.10
CA ARG A 9 -5.26 1.36 16.08
C ARG A 9 -5.19 2.75 16.70
N ARG A 10 -4.29 2.97 17.68
CA ARG A 10 -4.06 4.28 18.27
C ARG A 10 -3.19 5.14 17.35
N ASP A 11 -2.15 4.54 16.78
CA ASP A 11 -1.28 5.20 15.80
C ASP A 11 -2.03 5.50 14.52
N ALA A 12 -2.99 4.67 14.10
CA ALA A 12 -3.88 4.95 12.96
C ALA A 12 -4.61 6.29 13.07
N LEU A 13 -5.05 6.69 14.27
CA LEU A 13 -5.72 7.98 14.50
C LEU A 13 -4.75 9.16 14.44
N GLY A 14 -3.51 8.98 14.90
CA GLY A 14 -2.44 9.97 14.78
C GLY A 14 -1.98 10.13 13.33
N LEU A 15 -1.70 9.00 12.67
CA LEU A 15 -1.32 8.91 11.26
C LEU A 15 -2.42 9.44 10.33
N GLN A 16 -3.70 9.32 10.69
CA GLN A 16 -4.78 9.93 9.91
C GLN A 16 -4.70 11.47 9.96
N LYS A 17 -4.32 12.05 11.11
CA LYS A 17 -4.11 13.51 11.24
C LYS A 17 -2.85 13.97 10.52
N ASP A 18 -1.77 13.18 10.56
CA ASP A 18 -0.54 13.50 9.84
C ASP A 18 -0.72 13.34 8.32
N ALA A 19 -1.50 12.35 7.87
CA ALA A 19 -1.87 12.17 6.47
C ALA A 19 -2.71 13.35 5.93
N LEU A 20 -3.60 13.91 6.76
CA LEU A 20 -4.35 15.14 6.45
C LEU A 20 -3.43 16.34 6.17
N TRP A 21 -2.23 16.39 6.75
CA TRP A 21 -1.24 17.45 6.49
C TRP A 21 -0.41 17.18 5.22
N ASP A 22 0.00 15.93 4.98
CA ASP A 22 0.68 15.52 3.74
C ASP A 22 -0.20 15.76 2.50
N ASP A 23 -1.52 15.58 2.62
CA ASP A 23 -2.48 15.74 1.52
C ASP A 23 -2.84 17.21 1.22
N ALA A 24 -2.44 18.15 2.07
CA ALA A 24 -2.58 19.60 1.82
C ALA A 24 -1.45 20.18 0.96
N ALA A 25 -0.32 19.48 0.84
CA ALA A 25 0.85 19.94 0.08
C ALA A 25 0.58 20.15 -1.44
N PRO A 26 -0.18 19.28 -2.14
CA PRO A 26 -0.48 19.48 -3.56
C PRO A 26 -1.40 20.69 -3.82
N ALA A 27 -2.39 20.91 -2.95
CA ALA A 27 -3.31 22.04 -3.06
C ALA A 27 -2.62 23.38 -2.76
N HIS A 28 -1.67 23.40 -1.82
CA HIS A 28 -0.88 24.59 -1.51
C HIS A 28 0.08 24.98 -2.64
N ALA A 29 0.66 24.00 -3.34
CA ALA A 29 1.54 24.24 -4.49
C ALA A 29 0.80 24.88 -5.69
N ALA A 30 -0.47 24.53 -5.90
CA ALA A 30 -1.29 25.10 -6.97
C ALA A 30 -1.73 26.56 -6.71
N ILE A 31 -1.85 26.96 -5.44
CA ILE A 31 -2.32 28.31 -5.05
C ILE A 31 -1.18 29.34 -5.06
N LEU A 32 0.06 28.94 -4.75
CA LEU A 32 1.13 29.91 -4.51
C LEU A 32 1.98 30.30 -5.73
N GLY A 33 1.87 29.58 -6.86
CA GLY A 33 2.55 29.96 -8.12
C GLY A 33 4.06 30.23 -8.00
N GLY A 34 4.72 29.72 -6.96
CA GLY A 34 6.06 30.08 -6.54
C GLY A 34 6.93 28.86 -6.33
N GLU A 35 8.19 28.98 -6.76
CA GLU A 35 9.24 27.94 -6.82
C GLU A 35 9.73 27.40 -5.47
N THR A 36 9.03 27.67 -4.37
CA THR A 36 9.39 27.17 -3.04
C THR A 36 8.51 25.97 -2.66
N GLU A 37 9.12 24.79 -2.76
CA GLU A 37 8.50 23.48 -2.56
C GLU A 37 8.09 23.23 -1.10
N PRO A 38 6.81 22.93 -0.82
CA PRO A 38 6.40 22.42 0.47
C PRO A 38 6.66 20.90 0.50
N GLY A 39 7.79 20.51 1.09
CA GLY A 39 8.24 19.12 1.22
C GLY A 39 9.25 18.76 0.14
N GLY A 40 10.54 18.82 0.50
CA GLY A 40 11.66 18.73 -0.44
C GLY A 40 11.48 17.62 -1.45
N THR A 41 11.43 17.97 -2.74
CA THR A 41 11.47 16.97 -3.79
C THR A 41 12.85 16.35 -3.77
N SER A 42 12.95 15.13 -3.26
CA SER A 42 14.05 14.28 -3.70
C SER A 42 13.77 13.96 -5.18
N HIS A 43 14.77 14.11 -6.05
CA HIS A 43 14.72 13.74 -7.47
C HIS A 43 14.20 12.30 -7.74
N ILE A 44 14.10 11.48 -6.69
CA ILE A 44 13.78 10.05 -6.73
C ILE A 44 12.28 9.78 -6.97
N ASP A 45 11.37 10.77 -6.91
CA ASP A 45 9.91 10.57 -7.07
C ASP A 45 9.22 11.58 -8.02
N ASP A 46 9.92 12.07 -9.04
CA ASP A 46 9.39 13.08 -9.98
C ASP A 46 8.22 12.57 -10.84
N GLU A 47 8.05 11.25 -11.00
CA GLU A 47 6.98 10.64 -11.80
C GLU A 47 5.60 10.88 -11.19
N TYR A 48 5.54 11.09 -9.87
CA TYR A 48 4.30 11.35 -9.13
C TYR A 48 4.05 12.83 -8.85
N ARG A 49 4.82 13.74 -9.44
CA ARG A 49 4.70 15.19 -9.22
C ARG A 49 3.28 15.74 -9.42
N TRP A 50 2.52 15.14 -10.34
CA TRP A 50 1.15 15.55 -10.68
C TRP A 50 0.07 14.70 -10.00
N ALA A 51 0.46 13.84 -9.05
CA ALA A 51 -0.50 13.03 -8.32
C ALA A 51 -1.46 13.91 -7.51
N GLY A 52 -2.74 13.54 -7.47
CA GLY A 52 -3.80 14.31 -6.82
C GLY A 52 -4.53 15.31 -7.73
N VAL A 53 -4.00 15.64 -8.92
CA VAL A 53 -4.71 16.49 -9.91
C VAL A 53 -5.81 15.71 -10.65
N ARG A 54 -5.59 14.41 -10.87
CA ARG A 54 -6.56 13.49 -11.49
C ARG A 54 -6.60 12.19 -10.73
N ASP A 55 -7.80 11.60 -10.65
CA ASP A 55 -7.97 10.29 -10.04
C ASP A 55 -7.25 9.21 -10.86
N PRO A 56 -6.51 8.29 -10.21
CA PRO A 56 -5.81 7.22 -10.90
C PRO A 56 -6.81 6.26 -11.54
N LYS A 57 -6.55 5.89 -12.81
CA LYS A 57 -7.31 4.85 -13.52
C LYS A 57 -6.51 3.56 -13.50
N ILE A 58 -7.02 2.56 -12.80
CA ILE A 58 -6.34 1.27 -12.66
C ILE A 58 -7.00 0.23 -13.53
N MET A 59 -6.18 -0.47 -14.31
CA MET A 59 -6.55 -1.70 -14.99
C MET A 59 -5.93 -2.88 -14.24
N ILE A 60 -6.75 -3.86 -13.87
CA ILE A 60 -6.27 -5.10 -13.26
C ILE A 60 -6.34 -6.22 -14.30
N THR A 61 -5.25 -6.94 -14.46
CA THR A 61 -5.13 -8.07 -15.39
C THR A 61 -4.63 -9.31 -14.66
N THR A 62 -4.89 -10.49 -15.21
CA THR A 62 -4.38 -11.78 -14.71
C THR A 62 -3.42 -12.44 -15.67
N SER A 63 -2.79 -13.53 -15.21
CA SER A 63 -2.03 -14.43 -16.07
C SER A 63 -2.90 -14.99 -17.21
N LYS A 64 -2.20 -15.53 -18.22
CA LYS A 64 -2.78 -16.37 -19.26
C LYS A 64 -3.48 -17.57 -18.58
N ASP A 65 -4.76 -17.76 -18.90
CA ASP A 65 -5.63 -18.84 -18.39
C ASP A 65 -5.85 -18.88 -16.86
N PRO A 66 -6.62 -17.94 -16.29
CA PRO A 66 -6.85 -17.89 -14.85
C PRO A 66 -7.80 -18.99 -14.36
N SER A 67 -7.47 -19.60 -13.22
CA SER A 67 -8.35 -20.53 -12.49
C SER A 67 -9.64 -19.84 -12.03
N SER A 68 -10.68 -20.60 -11.63
CA SER A 68 -11.95 -20.01 -11.15
C SER A 68 -11.78 -19.14 -9.90
N ARG A 69 -10.98 -19.61 -8.93
CA ARG A 69 -10.55 -18.81 -7.77
C ARG A 69 -9.73 -17.60 -8.20
N LEU A 70 -8.86 -17.77 -9.20
CA LEU A 70 -8.10 -16.65 -9.74
C LEU A 70 -8.99 -15.67 -10.51
N LYS A 71 -10.11 -16.06 -11.14
CA LYS A 71 -11.07 -15.12 -11.75
C LYS A 71 -11.86 -14.34 -10.70
N MET A 72 -12.19 -14.97 -9.58
CA MET A 72 -12.77 -14.27 -8.41
C MET A 72 -11.74 -13.32 -7.78
N PHE A 73 -10.47 -13.71 -7.84
CA PHE A 73 -9.36 -12.92 -7.37
C PHE A 73 -8.85 -11.89 -8.39
N ALA A 74 -9.05 -12.08 -9.72
CA ALA A 74 -8.55 -11.38 -10.94
C ALA A 74 -8.80 -9.88 -11.00
N LYS A 75 -9.49 -9.43 -9.98
CA LYS A 75 -9.13 -8.25 -9.23
C LYS A 75 -7.72 -8.29 -8.56
N VAL A 76 -6.72 -9.12 -9.03
CA VAL A 76 -5.25 -9.28 -8.75
C VAL A 76 -4.80 -10.77 -9.02
N HIS A 77 -3.50 -11.14 -9.08
CA HIS A 77 -2.89 -12.30 -9.82
C HIS A 77 -2.35 -13.52 -9.00
N GLY A 78 -2.35 -14.78 -9.53
CA GLY A 78 -1.42 -15.91 -9.18
C GLY A 78 -1.88 -17.39 -9.33
N PHE A 79 -0.92 -18.35 -9.27
CA PHE A 79 -0.98 -19.75 -9.76
C PHE A 79 -1.64 -20.75 -8.77
N LEU A 80 -2.15 -21.89 -9.25
CA LEU A 80 -2.82 -22.94 -8.43
C LEU A 80 -4.03 -22.47 -7.57
N GLY A 81 -4.61 -21.31 -7.89
CA GLY A 81 -5.81 -20.79 -7.22
C GLY A 81 -5.53 -20.03 -5.92
N ASN A 82 -4.27 -19.97 -5.49
CA ASN A 82 -3.79 -19.04 -4.46
C ASN A 82 -2.83 -18.04 -5.11
N PRO A 83 -3.06 -16.75 -4.92
CA PRO A 83 -2.29 -15.77 -5.65
C PRO A 83 -0.92 -15.53 -5.01
N ASP A 84 0.15 -15.64 -5.80
CA ASP A 84 1.54 -15.68 -5.32
C ASP A 84 2.37 -14.42 -5.63
N GLY A 85 1.90 -13.59 -6.58
CA GLY A 85 2.66 -12.46 -7.09
C GLY A 85 1.75 -11.31 -7.51
N LEU A 86 2.18 -10.10 -7.18
CA LEU A 86 1.53 -8.84 -7.56
C LEU A 86 2.56 -7.94 -8.23
N ILE A 87 2.23 -7.45 -9.43
CA ILE A 87 3.05 -6.51 -10.18
C ILE A 87 2.27 -5.21 -10.28
N ILE A 88 2.89 -4.11 -9.86
CA ILE A 88 2.32 -2.76 -9.94
C ILE A 88 3.17 -1.98 -10.92
N CYS A 89 2.58 -1.59 -12.05
CA CYS A 89 3.23 -0.79 -13.09
C CYS A 89 2.52 0.56 -13.19
N HIS A 90 3.27 1.65 -12.98
CA HIS A 90 2.75 3.01 -13.15
C HIS A 90 2.96 3.47 -14.60
N LEU A 91 1.90 3.95 -15.23
CA LEU A 91 1.91 4.44 -16.62
C LEU A 91 1.84 5.97 -16.64
N PRO A 92 2.38 6.64 -17.67
CA PRO A 92 3.01 6.08 -18.89
C PRO A 92 4.51 5.78 -18.77
N TYR A 93 5.22 6.38 -17.80
CA TYR A 93 6.67 6.26 -17.63
C TYR A 93 7.08 6.04 -16.17
N GLY A 94 6.19 5.45 -15.36
CA GLY A 94 6.45 5.23 -13.95
C GLY A 94 7.19 3.91 -13.69
N PRO A 95 7.58 3.67 -12.43
CA PRO A 95 8.26 2.44 -12.05
C PRO A 95 7.34 1.22 -12.09
N THR A 96 7.96 0.05 -12.25
CA THR A 96 7.32 -1.24 -12.06
C THR A 96 7.88 -1.91 -10.81
N ALA A 97 7.00 -2.18 -9.84
CA ALA A 97 7.34 -2.85 -8.60
C ALA A 97 6.75 -4.25 -8.57
N TYR A 98 7.59 -5.19 -8.18
CA TYR A 98 7.24 -6.60 -8.12
C TYR A 98 7.22 -7.09 -6.67
N PHE A 99 6.10 -7.70 -6.31
CA PHE A 99 5.84 -8.21 -4.97
C PHE A 99 5.52 -9.69 -5.01
N SER A 100 6.11 -10.45 -4.09
CA SER A 100 5.63 -11.77 -3.73
C SER A 100 4.51 -11.61 -2.71
N MET A 101 3.44 -12.38 -2.86
CA MET A 101 2.28 -12.34 -1.99
C MET A 101 2.18 -13.63 -1.20
N THR A 102 1.96 -13.50 0.11
CA THR A 102 1.84 -14.64 1.04
C THR A 102 0.66 -14.43 1.98
N ASP A 103 0.24 -15.49 2.69
CA ASP A 103 -0.87 -15.46 3.66
C ASP A 103 -2.18 -14.90 3.08
N VAL A 104 -2.51 -15.26 1.83
CA VAL A 104 -3.68 -14.70 1.17
C VAL A 104 -4.97 -15.32 1.69
N ILE A 105 -5.87 -14.46 2.15
CA ILE A 105 -7.26 -14.78 2.45
C ILE A 105 -8.12 -13.93 1.54
N MET A 106 -8.86 -14.59 0.67
CA MET A 106 -9.77 -13.92 -0.24
C MET A 106 -10.96 -13.39 0.54
N ARG A 107 -11.59 -12.33 0.03
CA ARG A 107 -12.77 -11.74 0.67
C ARG A 107 -13.89 -12.76 0.93
N HIS A 108 -14.12 -13.67 -0.01
CA HIS A 108 -15.17 -14.69 0.10
C HIS A 108 -14.96 -15.66 1.27
N ASP A 109 -13.73 -15.76 1.77
CA ASP A 109 -13.37 -16.64 2.88
C ASP A 109 -13.39 -15.89 4.24
N VAL A 110 -13.59 -14.57 4.24
CA VAL A 110 -13.69 -13.76 5.47
C VAL A 110 -15.10 -13.93 6.07
N PRO A 111 -15.24 -14.20 7.38
CA PRO A 111 -16.56 -14.34 8.00
C PRO A 111 -17.31 -13.00 8.07
N ASN A 112 -18.66 -13.05 8.05
CA ASN A 112 -19.55 -11.89 8.18
C ASN A 112 -19.37 -10.80 7.10
N ILE A 113 -19.41 -11.22 5.83
CA ILE A 113 -19.21 -10.33 4.68
C ILE A 113 -20.42 -9.41 4.48
N GLY A 114 -20.25 -8.12 4.79
CA GLY A 114 -21.17 -7.06 4.37
C GLY A 114 -20.91 -6.58 2.94
N THR A 115 -21.78 -5.68 2.46
CA THR A 115 -21.52 -4.90 1.24
C THR A 115 -20.31 -3.98 1.44
N MET A 116 -19.54 -3.76 0.38
CA MET A 116 -18.36 -2.91 0.44
C MET A 116 -18.70 -1.51 -0.04
N SER A 117 -18.36 -0.52 0.78
CA SER A 117 -18.43 0.88 0.37
C SER A 117 -17.46 1.15 -0.78
N GLU A 118 -17.94 1.86 -1.81
CA GLU A 118 -17.13 2.34 -2.93
C GLU A 118 -16.47 3.69 -2.64
N GLN A 119 -16.69 4.26 -1.45
CA GLN A 119 -16.01 5.46 -0.99
C GLN A 119 -14.49 5.30 -1.07
N TYR A 120 -13.81 6.42 -1.33
CA TYR A 120 -12.36 6.48 -1.39
C TYR A 120 -11.77 6.20 0.00
N PRO A 121 -10.88 5.22 0.14
CA PRO A 121 -10.37 4.79 1.44
C PRO A 121 -9.31 5.75 1.97
N HIS A 122 -9.31 5.98 3.28
CA HIS A 122 -8.12 6.50 3.96
C HIS A 122 -7.01 5.45 3.95
N LEU A 123 -5.78 5.87 3.66
CA LEU A 123 -4.62 5.00 3.65
C LEU A 123 -3.79 5.21 4.90
N ILE A 124 -3.34 4.12 5.51
CA ILE A 124 -2.44 4.14 6.67
C ILE A 124 -1.19 3.38 6.29
N PHE A 125 -0.05 4.06 6.31
CA PHE A 125 1.26 3.46 6.12
C PHE A 125 2.00 3.46 7.45
N HIS A 126 2.31 2.27 7.95
CA HIS A 126 3.02 2.12 9.21
C HIS A 126 4.39 1.48 8.97
N ASN A 127 5.41 2.08 9.58
CA ASN A 127 6.79 1.58 9.58
C ASN A 127 7.44 1.52 8.19
N PHE A 128 7.32 2.60 7.40
CA PHE A 128 8.07 2.83 6.15
C PHE A 128 9.03 3.99 6.39
N LYS A 129 10.25 3.68 6.82
CA LYS A 129 11.18 4.69 7.35
C LYS A 129 12.39 4.94 6.46
N THR A 130 12.83 3.93 5.71
CA THR A 130 13.97 4.07 4.80
C THR A 130 13.58 4.81 3.51
N PRO A 131 14.53 5.31 2.72
CA PRO A 131 14.25 5.88 1.40
C PRO A 131 13.51 4.90 0.46
N LEU A 132 13.92 3.62 0.48
CA LEU A 132 13.21 2.56 -0.24
C LEU A 132 11.78 2.38 0.30
N GLY A 133 11.59 2.45 1.62
CA GLY A 133 10.27 2.44 2.24
C GLY A 133 9.41 3.62 1.77
N GLY A 134 9.99 4.82 1.64
CA GLY A 134 9.34 5.99 1.03
C GLY A 134 8.90 5.73 -0.41
N ARG A 135 9.78 5.18 -1.25
CA ARG A 135 9.49 4.81 -2.64
C ARG A 135 8.34 3.79 -2.73
N VAL A 136 8.37 2.73 -1.92
CA VAL A 136 7.30 1.72 -1.87
C VAL A 136 5.98 2.31 -1.36
N LYS A 137 6.04 3.19 -0.34
CA LYS A 137 4.87 3.93 0.16
C LYS A 137 4.25 4.75 -0.98
N ASN A 138 5.04 5.45 -1.77
CA ASN A 138 4.56 6.27 -2.89
C ASN A 138 3.93 5.41 -3.99
N ILE A 139 4.60 4.34 -4.41
CA ILE A 139 4.08 3.37 -5.40
C ILE A 139 2.70 2.83 -4.98
N LEU A 140 2.50 2.55 -3.69
CA LEU A 140 1.24 2.04 -3.15
C LEU A 140 0.20 3.14 -2.90
N LYS A 141 0.62 4.34 -2.46
CA LYS A 141 -0.26 5.48 -2.16
C LYS A 141 -0.99 5.94 -3.42
N TYR A 142 -0.26 6.09 -4.53
CA TYR A 142 -0.79 6.67 -5.77
C TYR A 142 -1.67 5.72 -6.60
N LEU A 143 -1.96 4.52 -6.08
CA LEU A 143 -3.01 3.66 -6.61
C LEU A 143 -4.41 4.10 -6.18
N PHE A 144 -4.53 4.94 -5.16
CA PHE A 144 -5.84 5.32 -4.62
C PHE A 144 -6.10 6.82 -4.82
N PRO A 145 -7.36 7.18 -5.11
CA PRO A 145 -7.78 8.58 -5.12
C PRO A 145 -7.78 9.17 -3.70
N VAL A 146 -7.75 10.49 -3.62
CA VAL A 146 -7.73 11.22 -2.35
C VAL A 146 -9.07 11.05 -1.63
N PRO A 147 -9.10 10.56 -0.39
CA PRO A 147 -10.34 10.35 0.36
C PRO A 147 -10.94 11.66 0.85
N LYS A 148 -12.27 11.68 1.00
CA LYS A 148 -12.96 12.74 1.74
C LYS A 148 -12.84 12.52 3.25
N GLU A 149 -12.92 13.58 4.04
CA GLU A 149 -12.82 13.52 5.51
C GLU A 149 -13.91 12.67 6.19
N ASP A 150 -15.06 12.52 5.53
CA ASP A 150 -16.21 11.73 5.99
C ASP A 150 -16.12 10.25 5.60
N SER A 151 -15.05 9.82 4.92
CA SER A 151 -14.91 8.44 4.49
C SER A 151 -14.71 7.50 5.69
N HIS A 152 -15.53 6.46 5.75
CA HIS A 152 -15.46 5.44 6.81
C HIS A 152 -14.58 4.24 6.45
N ARG A 153 -13.98 4.25 5.25
CA ARG A 153 -13.21 3.14 4.72
C ARG A 153 -11.72 3.38 4.94
N VAL A 154 -11.01 2.37 5.43
CA VAL A 154 -9.57 2.47 5.77
C VAL A 154 -8.82 1.25 5.22
N MET A 155 -7.72 1.50 4.52
CA MET A 155 -6.76 0.50 4.12
C MET A 155 -5.45 0.72 4.88
N THR A 156 -4.92 -0.35 5.44
CA THR A 156 -3.70 -0.32 6.24
C THR A 156 -2.63 -1.15 5.56
N PHE A 157 -1.48 -0.52 5.33
CA PHE A 157 -0.22 -1.13 4.95
C PHE A 157 0.72 -1.04 6.15
N ALA A 158 0.91 -2.14 6.85
CA ALA A 158 1.75 -2.19 8.04
C ALA A 158 2.97 -3.06 7.77
N ASN A 159 4.16 -2.46 7.82
CA ASN A 159 5.41 -3.16 7.59
C ASN A 159 5.99 -3.76 8.89
N HIS A 160 6.38 -5.03 8.83
CA HIS A 160 7.14 -5.75 9.86
C HIS A 160 8.11 -6.71 9.18
N ASP A 161 9.41 -6.57 9.47
CA ASP A 161 10.48 -7.41 8.89
C ASP A 161 10.44 -7.50 7.34
N ASP A 162 10.23 -6.36 6.67
CA ASP A 162 10.06 -6.22 5.20
C ASP A 162 8.84 -6.96 4.61
N PHE A 163 7.94 -7.45 5.46
CA PHE A 163 6.62 -7.91 5.06
C PHE A 163 5.60 -6.81 5.29
N VAL A 164 5.00 -6.33 4.20
CA VAL A 164 3.93 -5.35 4.22
C VAL A 164 2.60 -6.07 4.34
N ALA A 165 2.04 -6.09 5.55
CA ALA A 165 0.71 -6.64 5.78
C ALA A 165 -0.36 -5.66 5.28
N PHE A 166 -1.19 -6.11 4.34
CA PHE A 166 -2.36 -5.37 3.89
C PHE A 166 -3.60 -5.81 4.66
N ARG A 167 -4.37 -4.83 5.17
CA ARG A 167 -5.70 -5.06 5.72
C ARG A 167 -6.66 -3.98 5.25
N HIS A 168 -7.93 -4.34 5.12
CA HIS A 168 -8.97 -3.46 4.66
C HIS A 168 -10.18 -3.49 5.61
N HIS A 169 -10.41 -2.36 6.26
CA HIS A 169 -11.40 -2.19 7.30
C HIS A 169 -12.39 -1.06 6.95
N THR A 170 -13.56 -1.14 7.53
CA THR A 170 -14.49 -0.01 7.69
C THR A 170 -14.56 0.31 9.17
N PHE A 171 -14.56 1.59 9.53
CA PHE A 171 -14.73 1.99 10.92
C PHE A 171 -16.13 2.54 11.18
N LYS A 172 -16.65 2.26 12.38
CA LYS A 172 -17.86 2.91 12.91
C LYS A 172 -17.48 3.68 14.15
N LYS A 173 -17.86 4.96 14.20
CA LYS A 173 -17.71 5.81 15.39
C LYS A 173 -18.90 5.50 16.29
N ASN A 174 -18.69 4.83 17.42
CA ASN A 174 -19.73 4.68 18.44
C ASN A 174 -19.74 5.92 19.34
N SER A 175 -20.85 6.64 19.33
CA SER A 175 -21.08 7.87 20.10
C SER A 175 -20.99 7.66 21.62
N GLU A 176 -21.20 6.42 22.07
CA GLU A 176 -21.31 6.06 23.49
C GLU A 176 -19.95 5.81 24.17
N ALA A 177 -18.87 5.63 23.40
CA ALA A 177 -17.53 5.39 23.93
C ALA A 177 -16.57 6.53 23.53
N PRO A 178 -16.00 7.30 24.48
CA PRO A 178 -15.17 8.48 24.19
C PRO A 178 -13.87 8.19 23.40
N LYS A 179 -13.53 6.92 23.17
CA LYS A 179 -12.40 6.45 22.34
C LYS A 179 -12.74 5.22 21.47
N GLY A 180 -14.01 4.86 21.36
CA GLY A 180 -14.42 3.57 20.77
C GLY A 180 -14.62 3.65 19.27
N ILE A 181 -13.54 3.59 18.50
CA ILE A 181 -13.64 3.29 17.07
C ILE A 181 -13.67 1.78 16.90
N GLU A 182 -14.78 1.26 16.39
CA GLU A 182 -14.92 -0.16 16.06
C GLU A 182 -14.52 -0.38 14.60
N LEU A 183 -13.55 -1.27 14.39
CA LEU A 183 -13.07 -1.65 13.05
C LEU A 183 -13.68 -2.99 12.67
N VAL A 184 -14.36 -3.01 11.53
CA VAL A 184 -14.91 -4.21 10.91
C VAL A 184 -14.12 -4.50 9.65
N GLU A 185 -13.67 -5.74 9.49
CA GLU A 185 -12.91 -6.14 8.32
C GLU A 185 -13.84 -6.46 7.14
N VAL A 186 -13.48 -5.99 5.94
CA VAL A 186 -14.35 -6.08 4.74
C VAL A 186 -13.62 -6.61 3.51
N GLY A 187 -12.28 -6.51 3.47
CA GLY A 187 -11.49 -6.91 2.31
C GLY A 187 -10.61 -8.14 2.51
N PRO A 188 -9.84 -8.51 1.48
CA PRO A 188 -8.88 -9.60 1.58
C PRO A 188 -7.73 -9.26 2.53
N ARG A 189 -7.08 -10.31 3.04
CA ARG A 189 -5.82 -10.22 3.79
C ARG A 189 -4.72 -10.79 2.93
N PHE A 190 -3.57 -10.13 2.94
CA PHE A 190 -2.36 -10.71 2.39
C PHE A 190 -1.15 -9.97 2.97
N GLN A 191 0.03 -10.55 2.76
CA GLN A 191 1.30 -9.91 3.01
C GLN A 191 2.02 -9.77 1.68
N LEU A 192 2.63 -8.60 1.45
CA LEU A 192 3.47 -8.33 0.30
C LEU A 192 4.93 -8.29 0.74
N ARG A 193 5.79 -8.89 -0.06
CA ARG A 193 7.24 -8.75 0.06
C ARG A 193 7.79 -8.22 -1.26
N LEU A 194 8.36 -7.03 -1.23
CA LEU A 194 9.02 -6.46 -2.39
C LEU A 194 10.24 -7.32 -2.76
N TYR A 195 10.39 -7.64 -4.05
CA TYR A 195 11.60 -8.30 -4.54
C TYR A 195 12.32 -7.55 -5.65
N GLU A 196 11.65 -6.64 -6.37
CA GLU A 196 12.29 -5.86 -7.44
C GLU A 196 11.53 -4.56 -7.73
N ILE A 197 12.26 -3.50 -8.05
CA ILE A 197 11.76 -2.23 -8.60
C ILE A 197 12.58 -1.91 -9.85
N LYS A 198 11.90 -1.67 -10.97
CA LYS A 198 12.47 -1.24 -12.24
C LYS A 198 11.99 0.17 -12.61
N LEU A 199 12.89 1.00 -13.14
CA LEU A 199 12.62 2.34 -13.66
C LEU A 199 12.09 2.27 -15.09
N GLY A 200 10.90 1.68 -15.24
CA GLY A 200 10.26 1.55 -16.54
C GLY A 200 8.97 0.75 -16.46
N THR A 201 8.22 0.79 -17.56
CA THR A 201 6.96 0.06 -17.68
C THR A 201 7.18 -1.43 -17.93
N LEU A 202 6.11 -2.22 -17.77
CA LEU A 202 6.16 -3.68 -17.95
C LEU A 202 6.68 -4.10 -19.34
N ASP A 203 6.39 -3.33 -20.39
CA ASP A 203 6.83 -3.62 -21.77
C ASP A 203 8.34 -3.39 -21.96
N GLN A 204 8.93 -2.50 -21.17
CA GLN A 204 10.36 -2.17 -21.20
C GLN A 204 11.19 -3.07 -20.28
N GLY A 205 10.63 -4.17 -19.79
CA GLY A 205 11.15 -4.94 -18.65
C GLY A 205 12.64 -5.32 -18.74
N ASP A 206 13.15 -5.71 -19.91
CA ASP A 206 14.55 -6.14 -20.08
C ASP A 206 15.52 -4.97 -20.33
N ALA A 207 15.01 -3.83 -20.79
CA ALA A 207 15.79 -2.65 -21.10
C ALA A 207 15.78 -1.59 -19.99
N ALA A 208 14.82 -1.67 -19.07
CA ALA A 208 14.68 -0.73 -17.96
C ALA A 208 15.71 -1.01 -16.86
N ASP A 209 16.27 0.06 -16.31
CA ASP A 209 17.23 -0.01 -15.22
C ASP A 209 16.57 -0.53 -13.93
N THR A 210 17.28 -1.42 -13.23
CA THR A 210 16.85 -1.91 -11.91
C THR A 210 17.21 -0.88 -10.84
N GLU A 211 16.20 -0.24 -10.24
CA GLU A 211 16.38 0.68 -9.10
C GLU A 211 16.81 -0.11 -7.85
N TRP A 212 16.12 -1.22 -7.58
CA TRP A 212 16.39 -2.07 -6.44
C TRP A 212 15.98 -3.51 -6.72
N ALA A 213 16.75 -4.46 -6.22
CA ALA A 213 16.38 -5.88 -6.26
C ALA A 213 16.81 -6.60 -4.99
N PHE A 214 15.95 -7.48 -4.51
CA PHE A 214 16.23 -8.36 -3.38
C PHE A 214 17.25 -9.43 -3.80
N ARG A 215 18.38 -9.49 -3.10
CA ARG A 215 19.47 -10.44 -3.37
C ARG A 215 19.58 -11.46 -2.22
N PRO A 216 18.85 -12.59 -2.25
CA PRO A 216 18.76 -13.52 -1.12
C PRO A 216 20.08 -14.25 -0.80
N TYR A 217 20.94 -14.42 -1.79
CA TYR A 217 22.17 -15.22 -1.68
C TYR A 217 23.38 -14.43 -1.14
N MET A 218 23.21 -13.17 -0.73
CA MET A 218 24.27 -12.43 -0.04
C MET A 218 24.21 -12.69 1.47
N ASN A 219 25.37 -12.95 2.09
CA ASN A 219 25.47 -13.31 3.52
C ASN A 219 24.83 -12.28 4.47
N THR A 220 24.87 -10.99 4.13
CA THR A 220 24.32 -9.91 4.94
C THR A 220 22.81 -9.72 4.76
N THR A 221 22.21 -10.23 3.68
CA THR A 221 20.79 -9.96 3.36
C THR A 221 19.86 -10.44 4.45
N LYS A 222 20.13 -11.60 5.07
CA LYS A 222 19.28 -12.16 6.14
C LYS A 222 19.26 -11.31 7.43
N LYS A 223 20.20 -10.37 7.57
CA LYS A 223 20.33 -9.50 8.76
C LYS A 223 19.86 -8.07 8.49
N ARG A 224 19.61 -7.72 7.22
CA ARG A 224 19.24 -6.37 6.80
C ARG A 224 17.73 -6.29 6.65
N ARG A 225 17.20 -5.15 7.08
CA ARG A 225 15.86 -4.71 6.73
C ARG A 225 15.98 -3.60 5.69
N PHE A 226 15.05 -3.56 4.76
CA PHE A 226 15.11 -2.69 3.59
C PHE A 226 14.03 -1.60 3.61
N ILE A 227 12.82 -1.89 4.11
CA ILE A 227 11.68 -0.96 4.14
C ILE A 227 11.69 -0.09 5.42
N SER A 228 12.23 -0.63 6.52
CA SER A 228 12.38 0.08 7.79
C SER A 228 13.56 -0.43 8.59
N ASP A 229 14.16 0.44 9.40
CA ASP A 229 15.22 0.06 10.34
C ASP A 229 14.66 -0.62 11.61
N GLU A 230 13.34 -0.55 11.83
CA GLU A 230 12.66 -1.08 13.02
C GLU A 230 11.69 -2.21 12.66
N ASP A 231 11.41 -3.10 13.63
CA ASP A 231 10.43 -4.19 13.46
C ASP A 231 8.99 -3.68 13.32
N GLY A 232 8.68 -2.46 13.73
CA GLY A 232 7.33 -1.89 13.64
C GLY A 232 6.45 -2.22 14.84
N TRP A 233 6.37 -3.48 15.30
CA TRP A 233 5.70 -3.79 16.56
C TRP A 233 6.34 -4.98 17.29
N LYS A 234 6.20 -4.99 18.61
CA LYS A 234 6.59 -6.14 19.43
C LYS A 234 5.50 -7.20 19.30
N ILE A 235 5.87 -8.40 18.88
CA ILE A 235 4.97 -9.55 18.97
C ILE A 235 4.82 -9.85 20.46
N ALA A 236 3.62 -9.69 21.01
CA ALA A 236 3.34 -10.14 22.37
C ALA A 236 3.68 -11.64 22.45
N SER A 237 4.64 -11.96 23.33
CA SER A 237 5.11 -13.31 23.62
C SER A 237 4.00 -14.17 24.20
#